data_AF-A0A8H9ABE7-F1
#
_entry.id   AF-A0A8H9ABE7-F1
#
_cell.length_a   1.000
_cell.length_b   1.000
_cell.length_c   1.000
_cell.angle_alpha   90.00
_cell.angle_beta   90.00
_cell.angle_gamma   90.00
#
_symmetry.space_group_name_H-M   'P 1'
#
loop_
_entity.id
_entity.type
_entity.pdbx_description
1 polymer ?
#
loop_
_entity_poly.entity_id
_entity_poly.type
_entity_poly.pdbx_seq_one_letter_code
_entity_poly.pdbx_strand_id
1 'polypeptide(L)'
;MNITKAIHNYARRRGIELQLEDEQVRFWEIEQDCEWMFSYSIAQCGCLFWKGNVYLPRDIKEELPAMIGTDKKLKEVLDFIHKEFISKK
;
A
#
# COMPACT_ATOMS: atom_id res chain seq x y z
N MET A 1 -2.75 -10.47 9.63
CA MET A 1 -2.02 -9.23 9.94
C MET A 1 -3.01 -8.15 10.35
N ASN A 2 -2.64 -7.26 11.26
CA ASN A 2 -3.45 -6.11 11.64
C ASN A 2 -2.76 -4.81 11.20
N ILE A 3 -3.47 -3.94 10.49
CA ILE A 3 -2.95 -2.60 10.14
C ILE A 3 -3.11 -1.71 11.35
N THR A 4 -2.10 -1.71 12.22
CA THR A 4 -2.10 -0.94 13.47
C THR A 4 -1.66 0.51 13.26
N LYS A 5 -1.85 1.36 14.28
CA LYS A 5 -1.31 2.74 14.30
C LYS A 5 0.20 2.79 14.01
N ALA A 6 0.95 1.76 14.41
CA ALA A 6 2.39 1.68 14.12
C ALA A 6 2.65 1.52 12.61
N ILE A 7 1.84 0.73 11.90
CA ILE A 7 1.92 0.57 10.45
C ILE A 7 1.51 1.86 9.73
N HIS A 8 0.42 2.53 10.14
CA HIS A 8 0.06 3.84 9.59
C HIS A 8 1.18 4.87 9.74
N ASN A 9 1.81 4.95 10.94
CA ASN A 9 2.95 5.85 11.16
C ASN A 9 4.15 5.50 10.28
N TYR A 10 4.39 4.20 10.07
CA TYR A 10 5.48 3.71 9.23
C TYR A 10 5.28 4.07 7.75
N ALA A 11 4.05 3.89 7.23
CA ALA A 11 3.66 4.30 5.88
C ALA A 11 3.76 5.81 5.71
N ARG A 12 3.30 6.59 6.69
CA ARG A 12 3.30 8.06 6.59
C ARG A 12 4.69 8.67 6.52
N ARG A 13 5.67 8.08 7.20
CA ARG A 13 7.11 8.47 7.08
C ARG A 13 7.70 8.20 5.69
N ARG A 14 6.98 7.49 4.83
CA ARG A 14 7.33 7.14 3.45
C ARG A 14 6.52 7.91 2.41
N GLY A 15 5.75 8.91 2.84
CA GLY A 15 4.85 9.65 1.94
C GLY A 15 3.57 8.90 1.60
N ILE A 16 3.23 7.83 2.33
CA ILE A 16 2.10 6.96 2.04
C ILE A 16 1.05 7.07 3.15
N GLU A 17 -0.20 7.32 2.79
CA GLU A 17 -1.34 7.17 3.68
C GLU A 17 -2.10 5.86 3.38
N LEU A 18 -2.49 5.15 4.44
CA LEU A 18 -3.28 3.92 4.34
C LEU A 18 -4.70 4.24 4.79
N GLN A 19 -5.68 4.00 3.91
CA GLN A 19 -7.10 4.13 4.21
C GLN A 19 -7.75 2.75 4.17
N LEU A 20 -8.46 2.38 5.24
CA LEU A 20 -9.23 1.14 5.32
C LEU A 20 -10.71 1.46 5.14
N GLU A 21 -11.33 0.92 4.10
CA GLU A 21 -12.75 1.09 3.77
C GLU A 21 -13.21 -0.10 2.91
N ASP A 22 -14.49 -0.50 2.95
CA ASP A 22 -15.06 -1.53 2.07
C ASP A 22 -14.22 -2.81 1.89
N GLU A 23 -13.74 -3.38 3.00
CA GLU A 23 -12.90 -4.59 3.00
C GLU A 23 -11.64 -4.47 2.12
N GLN A 24 -11.12 -3.25 1.93
CA GLN A 24 -9.87 -3.00 1.23
C GLN A 24 -9.00 -2.02 2.01
N VAL A 25 -7.71 -2.09 1.72
CA VAL A 25 -6.76 -1.04 2.07
C VAL A 25 -6.33 -0.34 0.79
N ARG A 26 -6.48 0.98 0.78
CA ARG A 26 -6.07 1.89 -0.29
C ARG A 26 -4.78 2.58 0.13
N PHE A 27 -3.83 2.67 -0.80
CA PHE A 27 -2.52 3.27 -0.58
C PHE A 27 -2.48 4.61 -1.31
N TRP A 28 -2.46 5.69 -0.55
CA TRP A 28 -2.47 7.06 -1.04
C TRP A 28 -1.08 7.67 -0.98
N GLU A 29 -0.77 8.52 -1.95
CA GLU A 29 0.32 9.48 -1.82
C GLU A 29 -0.19 10.67 -1.01
N ILE A 30 0.51 11.08 0.05
CA ILE A 30 -0.02 12.07 1.01
C ILE A 30 -0.39 13.41 0.35
N GLU A 31 0.32 13.81 -0.70
CA GLU A 31 0.10 15.09 -1.38
C GLU A 31 -0.90 14.98 -2.56
N GLN A 32 -1.50 13.81 -2.77
CA GLN A 32 -2.50 13.56 -3.82
C GLN A 32 -3.88 13.31 -3.18
N ASP A 33 -4.86 14.13 -3.54
CA ASP A 33 -6.22 14.09 -2.96
C ASP A 33 -7.29 13.53 -3.90
N CYS A 34 -6.98 13.34 -5.19
CA CYS A 34 -7.96 12.88 -6.16
C CYS A 34 -8.22 11.37 -6.08
N GLU A 35 -7.17 10.55 -6.06
CA GLU A 35 -7.27 9.09 -6.13
C GLU A 35 -6.12 8.40 -5.38
N TRP A 36 -6.33 7.16 -4.92
CA TRP A 36 -5.26 6.33 -4.36
C TRP A 36 -4.39 5.72 -5.45
N MET A 37 -3.15 5.35 -5.13
CA MET A 37 -2.22 4.73 -6.09
C MET A 37 -2.68 3.31 -6.51
N PHE A 38 -2.97 2.47 -5.51
CA PHE A 38 -3.36 1.07 -5.66
C PHE A 38 -4.07 0.56 -4.40
N SER A 39 -4.67 -0.62 -4.48
CA SER A 39 -5.38 -1.22 -3.36
C SER A 39 -5.24 -2.74 -3.28
N TYR A 40 -5.44 -3.25 -2.06
CA TYR A 40 -5.56 -4.67 -1.75
C TYR A 40 -6.87 -4.93 -1.02
N SER A 41 -7.53 -6.06 -1.30
CA SER A 41 -8.65 -6.58 -0.52
C SER A 41 -8.16 -7.20 0.78
N ILE A 42 -8.92 -7.04 1.86
CA ILE A 42 -8.66 -7.60 3.19
C ILE A 42 -9.44 -8.92 3.31
N ALA A 43 -8.74 -10.04 3.34
CA ALA A 43 -9.36 -11.35 3.55
C ALA A 43 -9.68 -11.59 5.03
N GLN A 44 -10.62 -12.50 5.30
CA GLN A 44 -11.02 -12.90 6.67
C GLN A 44 -9.85 -13.41 7.52
N CYS A 45 -8.83 -14.02 6.90
CA CYS A 45 -7.60 -14.46 7.58
C CYS A 45 -6.64 -13.31 7.93
N GLY A 46 -7.01 -12.05 7.66
CA GLY A 46 -6.20 -10.87 7.87
C GLY A 46 -5.02 -10.75 6.88
N CYS A 47 -5.07 -11.45 5.76
CA CYS A 47 -4.14 -11.30 4.65
C CYS A 47 -4.68 -10.29 3.64
N LEU A 48 -3.79 -9.60 2.94
CA LEU A 48 -4.15 -8.69 1.87
C LEU A 48 -3.95 -9.36 0.51
N PHE A 49 -4.88 -9.20 -0.42
CA PHE A 49 -4.77 -9.71 -1.78
C PHE A 49 -4.88 -8.58 -2.78
N TRP A 50 -4.05 -8.61 -3.82
CA TRP A 50 -4.03 -7.58 -4.85
C TRP A 50 -5.45 -7.34 -5.42
N LYS A 51 -5.88 -6.07 -5.46
CA LYS A 51 -7.21 -5.69 -5.95
C LYS A 51 -7.14 -4.85 -7.21
N GLY A 52 -6.34 -3.79 -7.21
CA GLY A 52 -6.33 -2.87 -8.34
C GLY A 52 -5.20 -1.86 -8.32
N ASN A 53 -4.86 -1.39 -9.51
CA ASN A 53 -3.97 -0.26 -9.76
C ASN A 53 -4.80 0.90 -10.30
N VAL A 54 -4.53 2.11 -9.83
CA VAL A 54 -5.11 3.33 -10.42
C VAL A 54 -4.06 4.01 -11.30
N TYR A 55 -2.91 4.36 -10.72
CA TYR A 55 -1.90 5.15 -11.45
C TYR A 55 -0.44 4.78 -11.18
N LEU A 56 -0.13 3.69 -10.46
CA LEU A 56 1.28 3.26 -10.43
C LEU A 56 1.77 2.94 -11.85
N PRO A 57 3.01 3.33 -12.18
CA PRO A 57 3.71 2.88 -13.38
C PRO A 57 3.69 1.34 -13.48
N ARG A 58 3.64 0.84 -14.72
CA ARG A 58 3.47 -0.59 -14.99
C ARG A 58 4.59 -1.44 -14.40
N ASP A 59 5.83 -0.99 -14.58
CA ASP A 59 7.04 -1.62 -14.04
C ASP A 59 7.01 -1.71 -12.51
N ILE A 60 6.58 -0.66 -11.82
CA ILE A 60 6.45 -0.66 -10.36
C ILE A 60 5.31 -1.58 -9.90
N LYS A 61 4.16 -1.56 -10.59
CA LYS A 61 3.00 -2.39 -10.28
C LYS A 61 3.33 -3.88 -10.41
N GLU A 62 4.05 -4.30 -11.46
CA GLU A 62 4.35 -5.72 -11.73
C GLU A 62 5.25 -6.35 -10.66
N GLU A 63 6.01 -5.54 -9.90
CA GLU A 63 6.83 -5.99 -8.77
C GLU A 63 6.03 -6.19 -7.46
N LEU A 64 4.77 -5.74 -7.40
CA LEU A 64 3.96 -5.82 -6.19
C LEU A 64 3.46 -7.26 -5.95
N PRO A 65 3.54 -7.77 -4.71
CA PRO A 65 3.14 -9.14 -4.43
C PRO A 65 1.62 -9.32 -4.56
N ALA A 66 1.18 -10.45 -5.12
CA ALA A 66 -0.25 -10.77 -5.19
C ALA A 66 -0.90 -10.93 -3.80
N MET A 67 -0.11 -11.23 -2.76
CA MET A 67 -0.57 -11.45 -1.39
C MET A 67 0.42 -10.86 -0.37
N ILE A 68 -0.10 -10.22 0.68
CA ILE A 68 0.65 -9.73 1.84
C ILE A 68 0.06 -10.36 3.12
N GLY A 69 0.77 -11.33 3.69
CA GLY A 69 0.31 -12.04 4.89
C GLY A 69 0.88 -11.51 6.22
N THR A 70 1.93 -10.67 6.18
CA THR A 70 2.68 -10.27 7.39
C THR A 70 3.03 -8.79 7.38
N ASP A 71 3.16 -8.21 8.59
CA ASP A 71 3.61 -6.83 8.79
C ASP A 71 4.96 -6.57 8.13
N LYS A 72 5.87 -7.55 8.18
CA LYS A 72 7.17 -7.47 7.52
C LYS A 72 7.00 -7.28 6.01
N LYS A 73 6.15 -8.08 5.38
CA LYS A 73 5.93 -8.00 3.94
C LYS A 73 5.23 -6.69 3.54
N LEU A 74 4.30 -6.21 4.36
CA LEU A 74 3.66 -4.92 4.15
C LEU A 74 4.69 -3.77 4.21
N LYS A 75 5.61 -3.82 5.18
CA LYS A 75 6.70 -2.83 5.29
C LYS A 75 7.63 -2.86 4.07
N GLU A 76 7.98 -4.04 3.57
CA GLU A 76 8.77 -4.19 2.32
C GLU A 76 8.06 -3.54 1.13
N VAL A 77 6.73 -3.70 1.01
CA VAL A 77 5.94 -3.04 -0.04
C VAL A 77 5.97 -1.51 0.13
N LEU A 78 5.79 -1.01 1.35
CA LEU A 78 5.85 0.43 1.62
C LEU A 78 7.24 1.02 1.34
N ASP A 79 8.31 0.32 1.70
CA ASP A 79 9.70 0.70 1.40
C ASP A 79 9.94 0.76 -0.12
N PHE A 80 9.44 -0.25 -0.85
CA PHE A 80 9.56 -0.32 -2.30
C PHE A 80 8.84 0.84 -2.99
N ILE A 81 7.57 1.09 -2.65
CA ILE A 81 6.80 2.21 -3.21
C ILE A 81 7.46 3.55 -2.89
N HIS A 82 7.94 3.72 -1.65
CA HIS A 82 8.67 4.93 -1.28
C HIS A 82 9.88 5.17 -2.19
N LYS A 83 10.74 4.16 -2.32
CA LYS A 83 12.01 4.25 -3.03
C LYS A 83 11.84 4.38 -4.55
N GLU A 84 10.92 3.62 -5.12
CA GLU A 84 10.81 3.49 -6.57
C GLU A 84 9.83 4.49 -7.19
N PHE A 85 8.85 4.97 -6.42
CA PHE A 85 7.82 5.89 -6.90
C PHE A 85 7.86 7.26 -6.22
N ILE A 86 7.69 7.30 -4.89
CA ILE A 86 7.46 8.57 -4.18
C ILE A 86 8.72 9.44 -4.14
N SER A 87 9.88 8.88 -3.79
CA SER A 87 11.12 9.65 -3.62
C SER A 87 11.77 10.10 -4.92
N LYS A 88 11.22 9.73 -6.08
CA LYS A 88 11.76 10.05 -7.40
C LYS A 88 10.95 11.12 -8.15
N LYS A 89 9.84 11.57 -7.56
CA LYS A 89 9.08 12.73 -8.04
C LYS A 89 9.72 14.01 -7.51
#